data_AF-A0A2D4MEV8-F1
#
_entry.id   AF-A0A2D4MEV8-F1
#
_cell.length_a   1.000
_cell.length_b   1.000
_cell.length_c   1.000
_cell.angle_alpha   90.00
_cell.angle_beta   90.00
_cell.angle_gamma   90.00
#
_symmetry.space_group_name_H-M   'P 1'
#
loop_
_entity.id
_entity.type
_entity.pdbx_description
1 polymer ?
#
loop_
_entity_poly.entity_id
_entity_poly.type
_entity_poly.pdbx_seq_one_letter_code
_entity_poly.pdbx_strand_id
1 'polypeptide(L)'
;MEESVTCLSIGVLDIFGFEDFKTNSFEQFCINYANEQLQYYFNQHIFKLEQEEYQSEGIAWHNIDYTDNVACIHLIGKKPTGLLYLLDEESNFPHATSETLLAKFKQQHEDSKFFIGTPVLEPAFIIQHFAGKVKYQIKVW
;
A
#
# COMPACT_ATOMS: atom_id res chain seq x y z
N MET A 1 -30.45 -25.41 22.11
CA MET A 1 -29.16 -24.69 22.08
C MET A 1 -28.40 -25.32 20.91
N GLU A 2 -28.51 -24.74 19.72
CA GLU A 2 -27.85 -25.28 18.54
C GLU A 2 -26.37 -24.94 18.62
N GLU A 3 -25.52 -25.96 18.71
CA GLU A 3 -24.08 -25.82 18.57
C GLU A 3 -23.78 -25.37 17.14
N SER A 4 -23.17 -24.19 16.99
CA SER A 4 -22.70 -23.72 15.70
C SER A 4 -21.55 -24.61 15.24
N VAL A 5 -21.82 -25.52 14.31
CA VAL A 5 -20.78 -26.31 13.64
C VAL A 5 -19.89 -25.34 12.87
N THR A 6 -18.60 -25.30 13.21
CA THR A 6 -17.60 -24.56 12.44
C THR A 6 -17.43 -25.23 11.08
N CYS A 7 -18.11 -24.71 10.07
CA CYS A 7 -17.99 -25.22 8.71
C CYS A 7 -16.61 -24.82 8.16
N LEU A 8 -15.83 -25.80 7.69
CA LEU A 8 -14.56 -25.54 7.00
C LEU A 8 -14.85 -24.91 5.63
N SER A 9 -14.11 -23.86 5.28
CA SER A 9 -14.24 -23.17 3.99
C SER A 9 -12.88 -23.01 3.31
N ILE A 10 -12.89 -22.96 1.98
CA ILE A 10 -11.71 -22.71 1.14
C ILE A 10 -11.91 -21.37 0.44
N GLY A 11 -10.98 -20.44 0.63
CA GLY A 11 -10.94 -19.16 -0.06
C GLY A 11 -9.97 -19.21 -1.25
N VAL A 12 -10.40 -18.67 -2.39
CA VAL A 12 -9.55 -18.46 -3.57
C VAL A 12 -9.57 -16.97 -3.88
N LEU A 13 -8.40 -16.37 -4.04
CA LEU A 13 -8.24 -14.94 -4.33
C LEU A 13 -7.73 -14.78 -5.76
N ASP A 14 -8.48 -14.07 -6.59
CA ASP A 14 -8.09 -13.65 -7.94
C ASP A 14 -8.14 -12.12 -8.00
N ILE A 15 -6.96 -11.49 -8.10
CA ILE A 15 -6.80 -10.03 -8.11
C ILE A 15 -5.78 -9.63 -9.16
N PHE A 16 -5.82 -8.35 -9.56
CA PHE A 16 -4.77 -7.76 -10.38
C PHE A 16 -3.43 -7.75 -9.63
N GLY A 17 -2.36 -8.10 -10.35
CA GLY A 17 -1.00 -7.90 -9.88
C GLY A 17 -0.60 -6.43 -9.86
N PHE A 18 0.64 -6.16 -9.45
CA PHE A 18 1.21 -4.82 -9.44
C PHE A 18 1.24 -4.19 -10.84
N GLU A 19 0.81 -2.94 -10.98
CA GLU A 19 0.70 -2.22 -12.25
C GLU A 19 1.62 -0.99 -12.29
N ASP A 20 2.35 -0.82 -13.39
CA ASP A 20 3.05 0.43 -13.72
C ASP A 20 2.95 0.72 -15.23
N PHE A 21 2.07 1.65 -15.58
CA PHE A 21 1.84 2.08 -16.95
C PHE A 21 2.49 3.44 -17.23
N LYS A 22 2.42 3.88 -18.50
CA LYS A 22 2.88 5.23 -18.89
C LYS A 22 2.14 6.35 -18.13
N THR A 23 0.88 6.08 -17.76
CA THR A 23 0.00 6.98 -17.03
C THR A 23 -0.78 6.15 -16.02
N ASN A 24 -0.50 6.35 -14.72
CA ASN A 24 -1.23 5.67 -13.64
C ASN A 24 -2.19 6.66 -12.97
N SER A 25 -3.45 6.27 -12.80
CA SER A 25 -4.48 7.07 -12.14
C SER A 25 -4.82 6.52 -10.74
N PHE A 26 -5.94 6.95 -10.17
CA PHE A 26 -6.41 6.50 -8.85
C PHE A 26 -6.68 4.99 -8.81
N GLU A 27 -7.11 4.41 -9.93
CA GLU A 27 -7.36 2.99 -10.07
C GLU A 27 -6.09 2.17 -9.88
N GLN A 28 -5.00 2.50 -10.60
CA GLN A 28 -3.70 1.86 -10.41
C GLN A 28 -3.18 2.05 -8.98
N PHE A 29 -3.39 3.23 -8.39
CA PHE A 29 -3.02 3.48 -7.00
C PHE A 29 -3.74 2.53 -6.03
N CYS A 30 -5.04 2.32 -6.21
CA CYS A 30 -5.82 1.38 -5.41
C CYS A 30 -5.36 -0.08 -5.61
N ILE A 31 -5.11 -0.48 -6.86
CA ILE A 31 -4.60 -1.82 -7.19
C ILE A 31 -3.24 -2.06 -6.54
N ASN A 32 -2.33 -1.11 -6.65
CA ASN A 32 -1.00 -1.22 -6.06
C ASN A 32 -1.03 -1.19 -4.54
N TYR A 33 -1.94 -0.43 -3.93
CA TYR A 33 -2.15 -0.48 -2.48
C TYR A 33 -2.68 -1.84 -2.01
N ALA A 34 -3.58 -2.48 -2.77
CA ALA A 34 -4.02 -3.85 -2.47
C ALA A 34 -2.85 -4.85 -2.57
N ASN A 35 -1.97 -4.68 -3.56
CA ASN A 35 -0.76 -5.48 -3.69
C ASN A 35 0.23 -5.25 -2.54
N GLU A 36 0.39 -4.02 -2.03
CA GLU A 36 1.19 -3.74 -0.83
C GLU A 36 0.65 -4.51 0.40
N GLN A 37 -0.66 -4.50 0.61
CA GLN A 37 -1.31 -5.25 1.70
C GLN A 37 -1.09 -6.76 1.55
N LEU A 38 -1.22 -7.29 0.33
CA LEU A 38 -0.95 -8.70 0.06
C LEU A 38 0.51 -9.06 0.30
N GLN A 39 1.45 -8.22 -0.11
CA GLN A 39 2.89 -8.42 0.14
C GLN A 39 3.20 -8.40 1.64
N TYR A 40 2.59 -7.49 2.40
CA TYR A 40 2.73 -7.46 3.85
C TYR A 40 2.20 -8.74 4.50
N TYR A 41 1.02 -9.20 4.08
CA TYR A 41 0.45 -10.46 4.57
C TYR A 41 1.37 -11.65 4.24
N PHE A 42 1.89 -11.73 3.01
CA PHE A 42 2.82 -12.77 2.61
C PHE A 42 4.09 -12.77 3.47
N ASN A 43 4.72 -11.59 3.63
CA ASN A 43 5.90 -11.45 4.48
C ASN A 43 5.60 -11.89 5.93
N GLN A 44 4.51 -11.41 6.54
CA GLN A 44 4.22 -11.78 7.93
C GLN A 44 3.84 -13.26 8.10
N HIS A 45 3.11 -13.84 7.15
CA HIS A 45 2.55 -15.18 7.31
C HIS A 45 3.49 -16.28 6.85
N ILE A 46 4.08 -16.16 5.67
CA ILE A 46 4.98 -17.20 5.12
C ILE A 46 6.25 -17.28 5.93
N PHE A 47 6.88 -16.15 6.31
CA PHE A 47 8.09 -16.23 7.14
C PHE A 47 7.80 -16.83 8.52
N LYS A 48 6.63 -16.56 9.08
CA LYS A 48 6.22 -17.20 10.34
C LYS A 48 6.06 -18.71 10.18
N LEU A 49 5.35 -19.15 9.13
CA LEU A 49 5.14 -20.58 8.86
C LEU A 49 6.45 -21.31 8.56
N GLU A 50 7.32 -20.73 7.74
CA GLU A 50 8.64 -21.30 7.45
C GLU A 50 9.49 -21.39 8.73
N GLN A 51 9.47 -20.37 9.58
CA GLN A 51 10.21 -20.41 10.84
C GLN A 51 9.69 -21.52 11.78
N GLU A 52 8.38 -21.72 11.86
CA GLU A 52 7.76 -22.80 12.65
C GLU A 52 8.17 -24.19 12.12
N GLU A 53 8.21 -24.38 10.80
CA GLU A 53 8.62 -25.64 10.17
C GLU A 53 10.10 -25.96 10.43
N TYR A 54 11.00 -24.99 10.19
CA TYR A 54 12.44 -25.18 10.40
C TYR A 54 12.78 -25.50 11.85
N GLN A 55 12.07 -24.88 12.81
CA GLN A 55 12.19 -25.21 14.22
C GLN A 55 11.75 -26.65 14.53
N SER A 56 10.67 -27.11 13.89
CA SER A 56 10.18 -28.48 14.08
C SER A 56 11.16 -29.54 13.57
N GLU A 57 11.89 -29.24 12.49
CA GLU A 57 12.89 -30.12 11.89
C GLU A 57 14.29 -29.99 12.53
N GLY A 58 14.48 -29.06 13.47
CA GLY A 58 15.76 -28.81 14.12
C GLY A 58 16.81 -28.18 13.20
N ILE A 59 16.38 -27.53 12.12
CA ILE A 59 17.24 -26.87 11.14
C ILE A 59 17.56 -25.45 11.62
N ALA A 60 18.83 -25.08 11.59
CA ALA A 60 19.25 -23.72 11.93
C ALA A 60 18.69 -22.71 10.93
N TRP A 61 17.74 -21.89 11.36
CA TRP A 61 17.16 -20.83 10.55
C TRP A 61 18.21 -19.76 10.19
N HIS A 62 18.21 -19.31 8.94
CA HIS A 62 18.93 -18.10 8.53
C HIS A 62 17.87 -17.09 8.16
N ASN A 63 17.90 -15.90 8.77
CA ASN A 63 16.93 -14.85 8.48
C ASN A 63 16.98 -14.52 6.99
N ILE A 64 15.84 -14.70 6.32
CA ILE A 64 15.65 -14.21 4.96
C ILE A 64 15.43 -12.70 5.07
N ASP A 65 16.32 -11.92 4.46
CA ASP A 65 16.15 -10.48 4.34
C ASP A 65 14.97 -10.20 3.40
N TYR A 66 13.93 -9.54 3.91
CA TYR A 66 12.82 -9.05 3.11
C TYR A 66 12.69 -7.54 3.22
N THR A 67 12.08 -6.94 2.20
CA THR A 67 11.81 -5.50 2.21
C THR A 67 10.56 -5.24 3.05
N ASP A 68 10.72 -4.59 4.19
CA ASP A 68 9.61 -4.13 5.02
C ASP A 68 8.86 -2.99 4.31
N ASN A 69 7.59 -3.25 3.97
CA ASN A 69 6.71 -2.32 3.28
C ASN A 69 5.67 -1.65 4.21
N VAL A 70 5.73 -1.88 5.54
CA VAL A 70 4.79 -1.30 6.51
C VAL A 70 4.76 0.22 6.43
N ALA A 71 5.92 0.86 6.25
CA ALA A 71 6.00 2.30 6.11
C ALA A 71 5.29 2.84 4.85
N CYS A 72 5.32 2.09 3.74
CA CYS A 72 4.58 2.41 2.53
C CYS A 72 3.07 2.23 2.73
N ILE A 73 2.65 1.14 3.39
CA ILE A 73 1.25 0.91 3.76
C ILE A 73 0.73 2.04 4.65
N HIS A 74 1.53 2.48 5.62
CA HIS A 74 1.16 3.58 6.50
C HIS A 74 1.07 4.91 5.76
N LEU A 75 2.01 5.19 4.84
CA LEU A 75 1.93 6.36 3.97
C LEU A 75 0.58 6.41 3.24
N ILE A 76 0.09 5.28 2.75
CA ILE A 76 -1.16 5.25 1.96
C ILE A 76 -2.40 5.27 2.85
N GLY A 77 -2.47 4.40 3.87
CA GLY A 77 -3.73 4.07 4.57
C GLY A 77 -3.84 4.50 6.03
N LYS A 78 -2.77 4.99 6.67
CA LYS A 78 -2.79 5.26 8.12
C LYS A 78 -3.59 6.52 8.46
N LYS A 79 -4.65 6.41 9.26
CA LYS A 79 -5.33 7.61 9.80
C LYS A 79 -4.49 8.27 10.92
N PRO A 80 -4.50 9.61 11.06
CA PRO A 80 -5.16 10.61 10.21
C PRO A 80 -4.18 11.23 9.17
N THR A 81 -3.10 10.53 8.81
CA THR A 81 -1.99 11.17 8.06
C THR A 81 -1.78 10.59 6.67
N GLY A 82 -2.38 9.45 6.34
CA GLY A 82 -2.14 8.75 5.09
C GLY A 82 -2.90 9.36 3.92
N LEU A 83 -2.40 9.12 2.71
CA LEU A 83 -2.89 9.70 1.47
C LEU A 83 -4.40 9.49 1.26
N LEU A 84 -4.93 8.31 1.56
CA LEU A 84 -6.37 8.03 1.45
C LEU A 84 -7.21 8.86 2.43
N TYR A 85 -6.69 9.12 3.63
CA TYR A 85 -7.37 9.97 4.60
C TYR A 85 -7.34 11.43 4.16
N LEU A 86 -6.18 11.92 3.70
CA LEU A 86 -6.05 13.29 3.20
C LEU A 86 -6.94 13.53 1.97
N LEU A 87 -7.07 12.53 1.08
CA LEU A 87 -8.00 12.52 -0.05
C LEU A 87 -9.46 12.63 0.41
N ASP A 88 -9.87 11.81 1.38
CA ASP A 88 -11.22 11.86 1.95
C ASP A 88 -11.52 13.24 2.58
N GLU A 89 -10.59 13.80 3.35
CA GLU A 89 -10.75 15.14 3.93
C GLU A 89 -10.87 16.24 2.86
N GLU A 90 -9.99 16.22 1.86
CA GLU A 90 -9.98 17.24 0.80
C GLU A 90 -11.25 17.14 -0.05
N SER A 91 -11.72 15.91 -0.36
CA SER A 91 -12.95 15.68 -1.14
C SER A 91 -14.21 16.26 -0.47
N ASN A 92 -14.18 16.41 0.85
CA ASN A 92 -15.26 17.01 1.63
C ASN A 92 -15.14 18.55 1.77
N PHE A 93 -14.05 19.16 1.29
CA PHE A 93 -13.81 20.59 1.43
C PHE A 93 -14.43 21.39 0.25
N PRO A 94 -15.13 22.51 0.52
CA PRO A 94 -15.66 23.37 -0.53
C PRO A 94 -14.52 23.92 -1.41
N HIS A 95 -14.63 23.80 -2.74
CA HIS A 95 -13.62 24.24 -3.71
C HIS A 95 -12.32 23.44 -3.75
N ALA A 96 -12.31 22.22 -3.21
CA ALA A 96 -11.20 21.30 -3.40
C ALA A 96 -10.93 21.03 -4.89
N THR A 97 -9.65 20.96 -5.24
CA THR A 97 -9.19 20.56 -6.58
C THR A 97 -8.08 19.52 -6.46
N SER A 98 -7.80 18.80 -7.54
CA SER A 98 -6.70 17.85 -7.53
C SER A 98 -5.34 18.52 -7.27
N GLU A 99 -5.18 19.81 -7.57
CA GLU A 99 -4.00 20.60 -7.23
C GLU A 99 -3.88 20.91 -5.74
N THR A 100 -4.99 21.26 -5.07
CA THR A 100 -4.98 21.50 -3.61
C THR A 100 -4.70 20.21 -2.85
N LEU A 101 -5.27 19.09 -3.32
CA LEU A 101 -4.94 17.75 -2.84
C LEU A 101 -3.45 17.42 -2.99
N LEU A 102 -2.86 17.65 -4.16
CA LEU A 102 -1.44 17.40 -4.40
C LEU A 102 -0.55 18.23 -3.47
N ALA A 103 -0.91 19.50 -3.26
CA ALA A 103 -0.19 20.37 -2.34
C ALA A 103 -0.25 19.81 -0.91
N LYS A 104 -1.42 19.33 -0.47
CA LYS A 104 -1.60 18.70 0.84
C LYS A 104 -0.77 17.42 0.99
N PHE A 105 -0.72 16.57 -0.05
CA PHE A 105 0.14 15.37 -0.06
C PHE A 105 1.63 15.74 0.06
N LYS A 106 2.10 16.70 -0.75
CA LYS A 106 3.49 17.16 -0.73
C LYS A 106 3.86 17.74 0.64
N GLN A 107 3.02 18.61 1.21
CA GLN A 107 3.25 19.21 2.52
C GLN A 107 3.29 18.18 3.65
N GLN A 108 2.38 17.20 3.64
CA GLN A 108 2.27 16.22 4.73
C GLN A 108 3.39 15.17 4.70
N HIS A 109 3.97 14.89 3.53
CA HIS A 109 4.87 13.75 3.33
C HIS A 109 6.22 14.09 2.66
N GLU A 110 6.65 15.35 2.68
CA GLU A 110 7.93 15.76 2.09
C GLU A 110 9.15 14.99 2.65
N ASP A 111 9.11 14.63 3.93
CA ASP A 111 10.19 13.90 4.62
C ASP A 111 10.08 12.36 4.49
N SER A 112 9.01 11.86 3.86
CA SER A 112 8.81 10.41 3.72
C SER A 112 9.72 9.85 2.63
N LYS A 113 10.51 8.82 2.96
CA LYS A 113 11.30 8.06 1.97
C LYS A 113 10.45 7.37 0.90
N PHE A 114 9.16 7.17 1.21
CA PHE A 114 8.22 6.46 0.34
C PHE A 114 7.41 7.39 -0.55
N PHE A 115 7.39 8.70 -0.26
CA PHE A 115 6.72 9.71 -1.05
C PHE A 115 7.76 10.59 -1.73
N ILE A 116 7.72 10.65 -3.06
CA ILE A 116 8.64 11.47 -3.84
C ILE A 116 7.82 12.53 -4.57
N GLY A 117 8.00 13.78 -4.15
CA GLY A 117 7.40 14.93 -4.82
C GLY A 117 7.95 15.12 -6.23
N THR A 118 7.07 15.44 -7.16
CA THR A 118 7.42 15.89 -8.52
C THR A 118 7.65 17.41 -8.54
N PRO A 119 8.27 17.96 -9.60
CA PRO A 119 8.35 19.41 -9.81
C PRO A 119 6.97 20.09 -9.68
N VAL A 120 6.96 21.35 -9.24
CA VAL A 120 5.72 22.08 -8.88
C VAL A 120 4.67 22.10 -10.00
N LEU A 121 5.11 22.17 -11.27
CA LEU A 121 4.23 22.23 -12.44
C LEU A 121 3.73 20.86 -12.92
N GLU A 122 4.25 19.76 -12.36
CA GLU A 122 3.82 18.42 -12.73
C GLU A 122 2.69 17.96 -11.79
N PRO A 123 1.46 17.73 -12.30
CA PRO A 123 0.30 17.32 -11.50
C PRO A 123 0.36 15.81 -11.21
N ALA A 124 1.43 15.39 -10.53
CA ALA A 124 1.71 14.00 -10.22
C ALA A 124 2.47 13.86 -8.90
N PHE A 125 2.53 12.65 -8.36
CA PHE A 125 3.42 12.28 -7.28
C PHE A 125 3.96 10.87 -7.53
N ILE A 126 5.03 10.50 -6.85
CA ILE A 126 5.65 9.19 -6.98
C ILE A 126 5.63 8.49 -5.63
N ILE A 127 5.29 7.20 -5.63
CA ILE A 127 5.43 6.34 -4.45
C ILE A 127 6.50 5.29 -4.72
N GLN A 128 7.37 5.08 -3.73
CA GLN A 128 8.29 3.96 -3.70
C GLN A 128 7.55 2.74 -3.14
N HIS A 129 7.03 1.89 -4.00
CA HIS A 129 6.43 0.61 -3.61
C HIS A 129 7.48 -0.47 -3.39
N PHE A 130 7.07 -1.62 -2.85
CA PHE A 130 7.93 -2.81 -2.75
C PHE A 130 8.42 -3.28 -4.13
N ALA A 131 7.57 -3.16 -5.16
CA ALA A 131 7.88 -3.58 -6.53
C ALA A 131 8.60 -2.51 -7.37
N GLY A 132 8.71 -1.27 -6.88
CA GLY A 132 9.38 -0.19 -7.62
C GLY A 132 8.77 1.19 -7.42
N LYS A 133 9.29 2.19 -8.12
CA LYS A 133 8.74 3.55 -8.10
C LYS A 133 7.64 3.68 -9.13
N VAL A 134 6.45 4.09 -8.70
CA VAL A 134 5.31 4.32 -9.60
C VAL A 134 4.89 5.78 -9.53
N LYS A 135 4.72 6.40 -10.70
CA LYS A 135 4.25 7.78 -10.83
C LYS A 135 2.74 7.80 -11.07
N TYR A 136 2.01 8.48 -10.21
CA TYR A 136 0.56 8.66 -10.30
C TYR A 136 0.23 10.09 -10.74
N GLN A 137 -0.58 10.20 -11.80
CA GLN A 137 -1.15 11.47 -12.23
C GLN A 137 -2.34 11.80 -11.34
N ILE A 138 -2.38 13.00 -10.79
CA ILE A 138 -3.46 13.42 -9.88
C ILE A 138 -4.66 14.03 -10.60
N LYS A 139 -4.57 14.25 -11.93
CA LYS A 139 -5.69 14.79 -12.70
C LYS A 139 -6.92 13.92 -12.51
N VAL A 140 -7.98 14.50 -11.93
CA VAL A 140 -9.30 13.87 -11.68
C VAL A 140 -9.33 12.90 -10.49
N TRP A 141 -8.46 13.11 -9.50
CA TRP A 141 -8.63 12.52 -8.15
C TRP A 141 -9.52 13.40 -7.30
#